data_AF-A0A7C3SII5-F1
#
_entry.id   AF-A0A7C3SII5-F1
#
_cell.length_a   1.000
_cell.length_b   1.000
_cell.length_c   1.000
_cell.angle_alpha   90.00
_cell.angle_beta   90.00
_cell.angle_gamma   90.00
#
_symmetry.space_group_name_H-M   'P 1'
#
loop_
_entity.id
_entity.type
_entity.pdbx_description
1 polymer ?
#
loop_
_entity_poly.entity_id
_entity_poly.type
_entity_poly.pdbx_seq_one_letter_code
_entity_poly.pdbx_strand_id
1 'polypeptide(L)'
;MASLSTVPGSAPGFTAWFVAGLDTSGLGGLNGGGRGKGGYEMNTPAWLRREGEIKDTSFGVNHIPYGYCQCGCGQKTNIALVTCKSKNWKKGEPLRYVRYHNLNRNNLLKNKKPKSYLQKVYNGKLTRDHVYIIENIMGKPLPSRAVIHHVDGNKHNNNPKNLVVCQDRRYHSLLHRRINALTACGNPNYRKCTYCKKWDTPENLIITKRRSGNINYDGPIYHRECKQKYHRR
;
A
#
# COMPACT_ATOMS: atom_id res chain seq x y z
N MET A 1 -39.28 -33.67 -53.43
CA MET A 1 -37.90 -33.95 -52.99
C MET A 1 -37.27 -32.62 -52.63
N ALA A 2 -37.18 -32.33 -51.33
CA ALA A 2 -36.72 -31.05 -50.79
C ALA A 2 -35.22 -31.12 -50.50
N SER A 3 -34.44 -30.19 -51.02
CA SER A 3 -33.02 -30.02 -50.69
C SER A 3 -32.89 -29.09 -49.48
N LEU A 4 -32.28 -29.64 -48.42
CA LEU A 4 -32.04 -29.00 -47.14
C LEU A 4 -30.89 -27.97 -47.23
N SER A 5 -31.20 -26.72 -46.94
CA SER A 5 -30.24 -25.69 -46.55
C SER A 5 -30.15 -25.64 -45.03
N THR A 6 -29.02 -26.05 -44.46
CA THR A 6 -28.79 -26.00 -43.00
C THR A 6 -27.74 -24.95 -42.68
N VAL A 7 -28.19 -23.87 -42.04
CA VAL A 7 -27.33 -22.90 -41.33
C VAL A 7 -27.40 -23.25 -39.84
N PRO A 8 -26.31 -23.62 -39.16
CA PRO A 8 -26.24 -23.62 -37.70
C PRO A 8 -25.85 -22.20 -37.24
N GLY A 9 -26.46 -21.57 -36.24
CA GLY A 9 -26.99 -22.11 -35.01
C GLY A 9 -26.47 -21.20 -33.90
N SER A 10 -27.25 -20.17 -33.58
CA SER A 10 -26.97 -19.12 -32.59
C SER A 10 -26.85 -19.71 -31.18
N ALA A 11 -25.76 -19.39 -30.50
CA ALA A 11 -25.55 -19.75 -29.09
C ALA A 11 -26.39 -18.85 -28.14
N PRO A 12 -26.86 -19.38 -27.01
CA PRO A 12 -27.83 -18.72 -26.13
C PRO A 12 -27.22 -17.60 -25.29
N GLY A 13 -28.03 -16.55 -25.11
CA GLY A 13 -27.69 -15.33 -24.39
C GLY A 13 -27.49 -15.51 -22.89
N PHE A 14 -26.47 -14.83 -22.37
CA PHE A 14 -26.33 -14.54 -20.96
C PHE A 14 -27.21 -13.34 -20.60
N THR A 15 -28.29 -13.58 -19.88
CA THR A 15 -29.12 -12.53 -19.28
C THR A 15 -28.36 -11.86 -18.14
N ALA A 16 -28.00 -10.59 -18.36
CA ALA A 16 -27.53 -9.66 -17.35
C ALA A 16 -28.67 -9.32 -16.37
N TRP A 17 -28.44 -9.48 -15.08
CA TRP A 17 -29.31 -8.95 -14.03
C TRP A 17 -28.77 -7.59 -13.60
N PHE A 18 -29.32 -6.53 -14.21
CA PHE A 18 -29.25 -5.15 -13.72
C PHE A 18 -30.38 -4.93 -12.71
N VAL A 19 -30.06 -4.37 -11.55
CA VAL A 19 -31.04 -3.72 -10.67
C VAL A 19 -30.78 -2.23 -10.76
N ALA A 20 -31.77 -1.50 -11.27
CA ALA A 20 -31.82 -0.04 -11.34
C ALA A 20 -32.94 0.48 -10.43
N GLY A 21 -32.76 1.72 -9.95
CA GLY A 21 -33.71 2.50 -9.15
C GLY A 21 -33.12 2.85 -7.77
N LEU A 22 -33.03 4.10 -7.31
CA LEU A 22 -33.75 5.33 -7.66
C LEU A 22 -32.89 6.57 -7.36
N ASP A 23 -33.06 7.59 -8.20
CA ASP A 23 -32.72 8.99 -7.96
C ASP A 23 -33.55 9.60 -6.82
N THR A 24 -32.96 10.50 -6.05
CA THR A 24 -33.60 11.80 -5.73
C THR A 24 -32.52 12.84 -5.48
N SER A 25 -32.44 13.79 -6.42
CA SER A 25 -31.86 15.11 -6.25
C SER A 25 -32.71 15.91 -5.25
N GLY A 26 -32.07 16.68 -4.36
CA GLY A 26 -32.76 17.56 -3.41
C GLY A 26 -31.89 18.75 -3.05
N LEU A 27 -32.25 19.89 -3.63
CA LEU A 27 -31.64 21.21 -3.53
C LEU A 27 -31.93 21.92 -2.19
N GLY A 28 -31.10 22.92 -1.86
CA GLY A 28 -31.38 23.99 -0.90
C GLY A 28 -30.30 24.06 0.19
N GLY A 29 -29.48 25.10 0.35
CA GLY A 29 -29.64 26.52 0.03
C GLY A 29 -29.80 27.33 1.33
N LEU A 30 -28.99 28.39 1.46
CA LEU A 30 -29.16 29.60 2.30
C LEU A 30 -28.29 29.81 3.57
N ASN A 31 -27.44 30.85 3.47
CA ASN A 31 -27.32 32.05 4.34
C ASN A 31 -26.49 32.10 5.63
N GLY A 32 -25.81 33.26 5.76
CA GLY A 32 -25.40 33.95 7.01
C GLY A 32 -23.95 33.68 7.44
N GLY A 33 -23.00 34.63 7.56
CA GLY A 33 -23.12 36.03 7.95
C GLY A 33 -23.01 36.16 9.48
N GLY A 34 -21.85 36.53 10.04
CA GLY A 34 -21.76 36.84 11.48
C GLY A 34 -20.34 36.94 12.04
N ARG A 35 -19.78 38.15 12.04
CA ARG A 35 -18.71 38.57 12.96
C ARG A 35 -19.32 38.68 14.37
N GLY A 36 -18.65 38.16 15.40
CA GLY A 36 -19.11 38.33 16.78
C GLY A 36 -18.04 37.95 17.79
N LYS A 37 -17.42 38.97 18.40
CA LYS A 37 -16.47 38.87 19.50
C LYS A 37 -17.20 38.36 20.75
N GLY A 38 -16.60 37.42 21.47
CA GLY A 38 -17.07 36.97 22.78
C GLY A 38 -15.89 36.47 23.60
N GLY A 39 -15.29 37.38 24.35
CA GLY A 39 -14.22 37.06 25.31
C GLY A 39 -14.81 36.36 26.52
N TYR A 40 -14.19 35.25 26.92
CA TYR A 40 -14.34 34.70 28.25
C TYR A 40 -13.15 35.20 29.07
N GLU A 41 -13.40 36.19 29.92
CA GLU A 41 -12.46 36.60 30.97
C GLU A 41 -12.41 35.49 32.03
N MET A 42 -11.36 34.67 31.98
CA MET A 42 -11.02 33.85 33.14
C MET A 42 -10.21 34.70 34.11
N ASN A 43 -10.74 34.86 35.32
CA ASN A 43 -10.05 35.37 36.50
C ASN A 43 -8.61 34.81 36.59
N THR A 44 -7.63 35.67 36.39
CA THR A 44 -6.21 35.37 36.66
C THR A 44 -5.97 35.35 38.17
N PRO A 45 -5.49 34.22 38.75
CA PRO A 45 -5.16 34.17 40.17
C PRO A 45 -3.98 35.08 40.53
N ALA A 46 -3.98 35.55 41.78
CA ALA A 46 -3.14 36.61 42.35
C ALA A 46 -1.61 36.35 42.44
N TRP A 47 -1.04 35.45 41.65
CA TRP A 47 0.41 35.24 41.58
C TRP A 47 1.09 36.05 40.46
N LEU A 48 0.33 36.85 39.71
CA LEU A 48 0.82 37.84 38.74
C LEU A 48 1.21 39.16 39.42
N ARG A 49 2.19 39.12 40.34
CA ARG A 49 2.87 40.32 40.83
C ARG A 49 4.36 40.06 40.99
N ARG A 50 5.08 40.16 39.88
CA ARG A 50 6.41 40.75 39.86
C ARG A 50 6.74 41.13 38.41
N GLU A 51 6.74 42.43 38.20
CA GLU A 51 7.35 43.08 37.06
C GLU A 51 8.85 42.76 37.08
N GLY A 52 9.35 42.36 35.93
CA GLY A 52 10.71 41.88 35.74
C GLY A 52 10.83 41.34 34.32
N GLU A 53 10.87 42.28 33.38
CA GLU A 53 11.15 42.06 31.97
C GLU A 53 12.29 41.07 31.75
N ILE A 54 12.03 39.99 31.00
CA ILE A 54 12.80 39.70 29.80
C ILE A 54 11.81 39.23 28.73
N LYS A 55 11.40 40.14 27.85
CA LYS A 55 10.77 39.81 26.58
C LYS A 55 11.87 39.30 25.65
N ASP A 56 12.16 38.00 25.71
CA ASP A 56 12.88 37.37 24.60
C ASP A 56 11.92 36.49 23.79
N THR A 57 11.32 37.16 22.81
CA THR A 57 10.59 36.57 21.70
C THR A 57 11.61 35.92 20.75
N SER A 58 12.04 34.70 21.05
CA SER A 58 12.77 33.86 20.11
C SER A 58 12.09 32.50 19.96
N PHE A 59 11.28 32.36 18.91
CA PHE A 59 11.03 31.06 18.29
C PHE A 59 12.37 30.46 17.81
N GLY A 60 12.74 29.27 18.30
CA GLY A 60 13.94 28.53 17.90
C GLY A 60 15.17 28.96 18.69
N VAL A 61 15.78 28.15 19.55
CA VAL A 61 16.35 26.81 19.29
C VAL A 61 16.19 25.98 20.57
N ASN A 62 15.75 24.72 20.45
CA ASN A 62 15.75 23.76 21.56
C ASN A 62 17.19 23.49 22.01
N HIS A 63 17.74 24.32 22.91
CA HIS A 63 19.02 24.03 23.55
C HIS A 63 18.82 22.88 24.55
N ILE A 64 18.86 21.65 24.05
CA ILE A 64 18.81 20.45 24.88
C ILE A 64 20.17 20.36 25.62
N PRO A 65 20.17 20.32 26.97
CA PRO A 65 21.41 20.32 27.73
C PRO A 65 22.31 19.12 27.37
N TYR A 66 23.63 19.32 27.44
CA TYR A 66 24.60 18.26 27.21
C TYR A 66 24.37 17.08 28.17
N GLY A 67 24.43 15.86 27.64
CA GLY A 67 24.09 14.65 28.40
C GLY A 67 22.61 14.27 28.41
N TYR A 68 21.74 15.03 27.73
CA TYR A 68 20.33 14.72 27.57
C TYR A 68 19.99 14.32 26.14
N CYS A 69 18.97 13.47 26.02
CA CYS A 69 18.54 12.89 24.76
C CYS A 69 18.04 13.98 23.80
N GLN A 70 18.69 14.10 22.64
CA GLN A 70 18.36 15.13 21.67
C GLN A 70 17.01 14.93 20.94
N CYS A 71 16.27 13.86 21.26
CA CYS A 71 14.88 13.73 20.79
C CYS A 71 13.89 14.61 21.58
N GLY A 72 14.34 15.24 22.67
CA GLY A 72 13.51 16.12 23.50
C GLY A 72 12.69 15.38 24.56
N CYS A 73 12.98 14.10 24.87
CA CYS A 73 12.26 13.35 25.91
C CYS A 73 12.66 13.70 27.35
N GLY A 74 13.69 14.54 27.55
CA GLY A 74 14.18 14.92 28.88
C GLY A 74 15.00 13.86 29.62
N GLN A 75 15.23 12.68 29.02
CA GLN A 75 16.03 11.62 29.66
C GLN A 75 17.54 11.83 29.44
N LYS A 76 18.36 11.50 30.45
CA LYS A 76 19.82 11.45 30.34
C LYS A 76 20.26 10.30 29.46
N THR A 77 21.29 10.52 28.65
CA THR A 77 21.86 9.52 27.75
C THR A 77 22.98 8.74 28.43
N ASN A 78 23.20 7.49 28.03
CA ASN A 78 24.36 6.72 28.49
C ASN A 78 25.67 7.35 28.00
N ILE A 79 26.76 7.14 28.75
CA ILE A 79 28.11 7.51 28.32
C ILE A 79 28.61 6.48 27.31
N ALA A 80 29.25 6.94 26.23
CA ALA A 80 29.87 6.07 25.25
C ALA A 80 31.05 5.31 25.86
N LEU A 81 30.94 3.98 25.92
CA LEU A 81 32.00 3.09 26.42
C LEU A 81 33.20 2.99 25.46
N VAL A 82 32.96 3.27 24.18
CA VAL A 82 33.93 3.15 23.09
C VAL A 82 33.82 4.34 22.14
N THR A 83 34.94 4.67 21.49
CA THR A 83 34.96 5.64 20.39
C THR A 83 34.54 4.95 19.10
N CYS A 84 33.52 5.47 18.41
CA CYS A 84 33.02 4.94 17.14
C CYS A 84 32.78 6.10 16.16
N LYS A 85 33.69 6.27 15.18
CA LYS A 85 33.63 7.37 14.20
C LYS A 85 32.36 7.34 13.35
N SER A 86 31.92 6.17 12.87
CA SER A 86 30.73 6.04 12.00
C SER A 86 29.42 6.44 12.70
N LYS A 87 29.39 6.44 14.03
CA LYS A 87 28.24 6.85 14.84
C LYS A 87 28.46 8.17 15.59
N ASN A 88 29.61 8.83 15.38
CA ASN A 88 30.06 10.00 16.12
C ASN A 88 30.03 9.80 17.65
N TRP A 89 30.43 8.63 18.14
CA TRP A 89 30.59 8.38 19.57
C TRP A 89 32.04 8.60 19.97
N LYS A 90 32.28 9.34 21.06
CA LYS A 90 33.60 9.52 21.66
C LYS A 90 33.58 8.90 23.05
N LYS A 91 34.53 8.01 23.34
CA LYS A 91 34.60 7.34 24.64
C LYS A 91 34.60 8.37 25.78
N GLY A 92 33.74 8.18 26.76
CA GLY A 92 33.60 9.09 27.90
C GLY A 92 32.61 10.24 27.68
N GLU A 93 32.13 10.47 26.45
CA GLU A 93 31.09 11.48 26.17
C GLU A 93 29.68 10.87 26.19
N PRO A 94 28.63 11.63 26.56
CA PRO A 94 27.25 11.17 26.49
C PRO A 94 26.80 10.92 25.06
N LEU A 95 26.02 9.86 24.86
CA LEU A 95 25.42 9.52 23.57
C LEU A 95 24.40 10.58 23.14
N ARG A 96 24.23 10.76 21.83
CA ARG A 96 23.27 11.73 21.30
C ARG A 96 21.81 11.43 21.66
N TYR A 97 21.46 10.15 21.77
CA TYR A 97 20.10 9.68 22.06
C TYR A 97 20.15 8.51 23.05
N VAL A 98 19.12 8.41 23.89
CA VAL A 98 18.82 7.17 24.64
C VAL A 98 18.65 6.03 23.64
N ARG A 99 18.99 4.81 24.05
CA ARG A 99 18.93 3.63 23.19
C ARG A 99 17.55 3.54 22.51
N TYR A 100 17.53 3.36 21.19
CA TYR A 100 16.33 3.32 20.33
C TYR A 100 15.59 4.65 20.11
N HIS A 101 16.03 5.77 20.69
CA HIS A 101 15.41 7.09 20.47
C HIS A 101 15.95 7.83 19.24
N ASN A 102 16.92 7.24 18.53
CA ASN A 102 17.41 7.72 17.24
C ASN A 102 16.45 7.40 16.08
N LEU A 103 15.38 6.63 16.34
CA LEU A 103 14.31 6.39 15.40
C LEU A 103 13.45 7.65 15.35
N ASN A 104 13.51 8.36 14.22
CA ASN A 104 12.71 9.54 13.92
C ASN A 104 11.27 9.37 14.47
N ARG A 105 10.82 10.26 15.36
CA ARG A 105 9.48 10.23 15.98
C ARG A 105 8.38 10.14 14.90
N ASN A 106 8.64 10.75 13.73
CA ASN A 106 7.75 10.73 12.56
C ASN A 106 7.75 9.40 11.77
N ASN A 107 8.70 8.48 12.01
CA ASN A 107 8.71 7.15 11.39
C ASN A 107 8.04 6.08 12.28
N LEU A 108 7.90 6.30 13.59
CA LEU A 108 7.18 5.38 14.48
C LEU A 108 5.67 5.48 14.31
N LEU A 109 5.17 6.67 13.96
CA LEU A 109 3.76 6.93 13.62
C LEU A 109 3.40 6.66 12.16
N LYS A 110 4.39 6.35 11.29
CA LYS A 110 4.11 5.83 9.96
C LYS A 110 3.69 4.37 10.10
N ASN A 111 2.38 4.17 10.28
CA ASN A 111 1.62 2.96 10.03
C ASN A 111 2.45 1.90 9.28
N LYS A 112 3.10 0.98 10.02
CA LYS A 112 3.51 -0.29 9.46
C LYS A 112 2.22 -0.99 9.05
N LYS A 113 1.73 -0.76 7.83
CA LYS A 113 0.67 -1.60 7.26
C LYS A 113 1.16 -3.04 7.44
N PRO A 114 0.42 -3.92 8.15
CA PRO A 114 0.85 -5.29 8.27
C PRO A 114 0.98 -5.84 6.86
N LYS A 115 2.21 -6.22 6.47
CA LYS A 115 2.53 -6.67 5.10
C LYS A 115 1.78 -7.98 4.72
N SER A 116 1.20 -8.64 5.74
CA SER A 116 0.59 -9.96 5.71
C SER A 116 -0.95 -9.89 5.69
N TYR A 117 -1.56 -10.99 5.25
CA TYR A 117 -3.01 -11.19 5.25
C TYR A 117 -3.56 -11.17 6.68
N LEU A 118 -4.80 -10.67 6.84
CA LEU A 118 -5.54 -10.84 8.09
C LEU A 118 -5.83 -12.34 8.29
N GLN A 119 -5.44 -12.86 9.45
CA GLN A 119 -5.74 -14.21 9.89
C GLN A 119 -6.63 -14.14 11.12
N LYS A 120 -7.65 -14.98 11.19
CA LYS A 120 -8.55 -15.11 12.33
C LYS A 120 -8.78 -16.59 12.61
N VAL A 121 -9.19 -16.90 13.83
CA VAL A 121 -9.55 -18.27 14.21
C VAL A 121 -10.99 -18.53 13.75
N TYR A 122 -11.16 -19.53 12.90
CA TYR A 122 -12.45 -20.02 12.43
C TYR A 122 -12.51 -21.51 12.72
N ASN A 123 -13.58 -21.97 13.39
CA ASN A 123 -13.75 -23.39 13.78
C ASN A 123 -12.51 -23.95 14.52
N GLY A 124 -11.94 -23.17 15.44
CA GLY A 124 -10.73 -23.54 16.19
C GLY A 124 -9.42 -23.52 15.38
N LYS A 125 -9.45 -23.14 14.10
CA LYS A 125 -8.28 -23.13 13.20
C LYS A 125 -7.94 -21.71 12.74
N LEU A 126 -6.67 -21.32 12.86
CA LEU A 126 -6.17 -20.06 12.30
C LEU A 126 -6.20 -20.11 10.76
N THR A 127 -7.07 -19.29 10.16
CA THR A 127 -7.34 -19.29 8.72
C THR A 127 -7.26 -17.85 8.17
N ARG A 128 -6.86 -17.72 6.90
CA ARG A 128 -6.86 -16.41 6.22
C ARG A 128 -8.29 -15.95 6.00
N ASP A 129 -8.59 -14.72 6.41
CA ASP A 129 -9.95 -14.17 6.45
C ASP A 129 -10.66 -14.26 5.09
N HIS A 130 -9.97 -13.84 4.02
CA HIS A 130 -10.49 -13.88 2.66
C HIS A 130 -10.71 -15.30 2.13
N VAL A 131 -9.95 -16.30 2.61
CA VAL A 131 -10.16 -17.71 2.23
C VAL A 131 -11.45 -18.22 2.86
N TYR A 132 -11.60 -18.00 4.17
CA TYR A 132 -12.79 -18.43 4.91
C TYR A 132 -14.07 -17.84 4.32
N ILE A 133 -14.08 -16.52 4.02
CA ILE A 133 -15.23 -15.85 3.41
C ILE A 133 -15.67 -16.55 2.13
N ILE A 134 -14.71 -16.88 1.24
CA ILE A 134 -15.02 -17.54 -0.04
C ILE A 134 -15.48 -18.99 0.16
N GLU A 135 -14.80 -19.77 1.01
CA GLU A 135 -15.20 -21.15 1.29
C GLU A 135 -16.60 -21.23 1.91
N ASN A 136 -16.93 -20.29 2.80
CA ASN A 136 -18.25 -20.19 3.42
C ASN A 136 -19.34 -19.85 2.39
N ILE A 137 -19.08 -18.92 1.46
CA ILE A 137 -20.01 -18.58 0.37
C ILE A 137 -20.19 -19.77 -0.59
N MET A 138 -19.11 -20.47 -0.91
CA MET A 138 -19.15 -21.62 -1.82
C MET A 138 -19.73 -22.89 -1.18
N GLY A 139 -19.86 -22.92 0.16
CA GLY A 139 -20.29 -24.09 0.92
C GLY A 139 -19.33 -25.27 0.85
N LYS A 140 -18.10 -25.07 0.38
CA LYS A 140 -17.09 -26.12 0.20
C LYS A 140 -15.67 -25.55 0.24
N PRO A 141 -14.65 -26.36 0.62
CA PRO A 141 -13.28 -25.91 0.64
C PRO A 141 -12.77 -25.54 -0.76
N LEU A 142 -11.85 -24.58 -0.82
CA LEU A 142 -11.20 -24.21 -2.07
C LEU A 142 -10.30 -25.35 -2.57
N PRO A 143 -10.18 -25.54 -3.90
CA PRO A 143 -9.20 -26.48 -4.45
C PRO A 143 -7.80 -26.16 -3.96
N SER A 144 -6.97 -27.18 -3.73
CA SER A 144 -5.65 -27.05 -3.09
C SER A 144 -4.69 -26.06 -3.76
N ARG A 145 -4.89 -25.78 -5.07
CA ARG A 145 -4.07 -24.85 -5.86
C ARG A 145 -4.71 -23.48 -6.08
N ALA A 146 -6.00 -23.35 -5.76
CA ALA A 146 -6.72 -22.12 -5.97
C ALA A 146 -6.19 -21.02 -5.05
N VAL A 147 -6.08 -19.81 -5.58
CA VAL A 147 -5.64 -18.64 -4.82
C VAL A 147 -6.61 -17.49 -5.06
N ILE A 148 -6.80 -16.66 -4.05
CA ILE A 148 -7.70 -15.51 -4.16
C ILE A 148 -6.90 -14.27 -4.57
N HIS A 149 -7.42 -13.53 -5.53
CA HIS A 149 -6.95 -12.25 -6.01
C HIS A 149 -7.84 -11.12 -5.45
N HIS A 150 -7.22 -10.08 -4.90
CA HIS A 150 -7.89 -8.83 -4.52
C HIS A 150 -7.86 -7.88 -5.72
N VAL A 151 -9.03 -7.53 -6.27
CA VAL A 151 -9.16 -6.73 -7.50
C VAL A 151 -8.59 -5.31 -7.30
N ASP A 152 -8.85 -4.70 -6.16
CA ASP A 152 -8.33 -3.37 -5.79
C ASP A 152 -6.85 -3.37 -5.32
N GLY A 153 -6.23 -4.55 -5.21
CA GLY A 153 -4.88 -4.72 -4.67
C GLY A 153 -4.77 -4.50 -3.15
N ASN A 154 -5.85 -4.16 -2.45
CA ASN A 154 -5.89 -3.97 -1.02
C ASN A 154 -6.21 -5.29 -0.31
N LYS A 155 -5.17 -5.90 0.29
CA LYS A 155 -5.27 -7.19 1.02
C LYS A 155 -6.19 -7.19 2.24
N HIS A 156 -6.65 -6.02 2.69
CA HIS A 156 -7.57 -5.88 3.82
C HIS A 156 -9.03 -5.69 3.38
N ASN A 157 -9.28 -5.38 2.10
CA ASN A 157 -10.63 -5.28 1.58
C ASN A 157 -11.14 -6.68 1.20
N ASN A 158 -11.74 -7.36 2.18
CA ASN A 158 -12.25 -8.72 2.01
C ASN A 158 -13.74 -8.76 1.61
N ASN A 159 -14.29 -7.67 1.05
CA ASN A 159 -15.62 -7.71 0.47
C ASN A 159 -15.67 -8.79 -0.62
N PRO A 160 -16.64 -9.73 -0.62
CA PRO A 160 -16.71 -10.79 -1.62
C PRO A 160 -16.66 -10.28 -3.07
N LYS A 161 -17.22 -9.10 -3.36
CA LYS A 161 -17.18 -8.47 -4.69
C LYS A 161 -15.77 -8.03 -5.12
N ASN A 162 -14.84 -7.85 -4.19
CA ASN A 162 -13.44 -7.49 -4.43
C ASN A 162 -12.52 -8.74 -4.55
N LEU A 163 -13.07 -9.94 -4.35
CA LEU A 163 -12.30 -11.18 -4.33
C LEU A 163 -12.59 -12.00 -5.59
N VAL A 164 -11.53 -12.44 -6.26
CA VAL A 164 -11.60 -13.33 -7.43
C VAL A 164 -10.86 -14.62 -7.12
N VAL A 165 -11.53 -15.76 -7.29
CA VAL A 165 -10.90 -17.08 -7.16
C VAL A 165 -10.14 -17.40 -8.44
N CYS A 166 -8.83 -17.55 -8.32
CA CYS A 166 -7.93 -17.97 -9.40
C CYS A 166 -7.68 -19.47 -9.32
N GLN A 167 -7.70 -20.14 -10.47
CA GLN A 167 -7.40 -21.57 -10.58
C GLN A 167 -6.01 -21.93 -10.01
N ASP A 168 -5.02 -21.07 -10.27
CA ASP A 168 -3.67 -21.23 -9.74
C ASP A 168 -2.95 -19.88 -9.55
N ARG A 169 -1.72 -19.97 -9.01
CA ARG A 169 -0.84 -18.80 -8.82
C ARG A 169 -0.42 -18.12 -10.14
N ARG A 170 -0.45 -18.83 -11.27
CA ARG A 170 -0.08 -18.27 -12.59
C ARG A 170 -1.18 -17.35 -13.07
N TYR A 171 -2.43 -17.80 -13.01
CA TYR A 171 -3.58 -16.99 -13.35
C TYR A 171 -3.65 -15.74 -12.45
N HIS A 172 -3.42 -15.90 -11.15
CA HIS A 172 -3.31 -14.75 -10.24
C HIS A 172 -2.20 -13.77 -10.65
N SER A 173 -1.02 -14.27 -11.05
CA SER A 173 0.09 -13.41 -11.51
C SER A 173 -0.21 -12.74 -12.86
N LEU A 174 -0.94 -13.43 -13.74
CA LEU A 174 -1.43 -12.90 -15.02
C LEU A 174 -2.39 -11.74 -14.79
N LEU A 175 -3.32 -11.84 -13.83
CA LEU A 175 -4.24 -10.74 -13.48
C LEU A 175 -3.46 -9.49 -13.05
N HIS A 176 -2.52 -9.62 -12.10
CA HIS A 176 -1.67 -8.49 -11.68
C HIS A 176 -0.91 -7.88 -12.86
N ARG A 177 -0.38 -8.70 -13.77
CA ARG A 177 0.31 -8.22 -14.96
C ARG A 177 -0.60 -7.45 -15.91
N ARG A 178 -1.80 -7.96 -16.18
CA ARG A 178 -2.80 -7.32 -17.05
C ARG A 178 -3.31 -6.02 -16.45
N ILE A 179 -3.61 -6.01 -15.14
CA ILE A 179 -4.02 -4.80 -14.40
C ILE A 179 -2.91 -3.75 -14.51
N ASN A 180 -1.65 -4.11 -14.28
CA ASN A 180 -0.53 -3.17 -14.40
C ASN A 180 -0.35 -2.61 -15.82
N ALA A 181 -0.61 -3.42 -16.85
CA ALA A 181 -0.52 -2.98 -18.24
C ALA A 181 -1.69 -2.03 -18.57
N LEU A 182 -2.91 -2.42 -18.19
CA LEU A 182 -4.12 -1.62 -18.35
C LEU A 182 -4.00 -0.26 -17.64
N THR A 183 -3.51 -0.24 -16.39
CA THR A 183 -3.33 1.01 -15.64
C THR A 183 -2.21 1.89 -16.20
N ALA A 184 -1.16 1.31 -16.77
CA ALA A 184 -0.03 2.07 -17.27
C ALA A 184 -0.20 2.58 -18.71
N CYS A 185 -0.90 1.85 -19.58
CA CYS A 185 -0.98 2.16 -21.01
C CYS A 185 -2.33 1.87 -21.66
N GLY A 186 -3.35 1.48 -20.89
CA GLY A 186 -4.70 1.20 -21.41
C GLY A 186 -4.84 -0.15 -22.12
N ASN A 187 -3.74 -0.90 -22.35
CA ASN A 187 -3.80 -2.20 -23.00
C ASN A 187 -3.35 -3.34 -22.04
N PRO A 188 -4.24 -4.27 -21.67
CA PRO A 188 -3.90 -5.36 -20.73
C PRO A 188 -2.94 -6.40 -21.33
N ASN A 189 -2.82 -6.48 -22.65
CA ASN A 189 -2.01 -7.47 -23.33
C ASN A 189 -0.54 -7.05 -23.47
N TYR A 190 -0.23 -5.76 -23.26
CA TYR A 190 1.13 -5.28 -23.33
C TYR A 190 2.01 -5.92 -22.24
N ARG A 191 3.31 -5.94 -22.54
CA ARG A 191 4.33 -6.49 -21.65
C ARG A 191 5.39 -5.44 -21.37
N LYS A 192 5.95 -5.50 -20.16
CA LYS A 192 6.94 -4.53 -19.69
C LYS A 192 8.35 -5.05 -19.96
N CYS A 193 9.14 -4.28 -20.70
CA CYS A 193 10.56 -4.58 -20.89
C CYS A 193 11.33 -4.46 -19.57
N THR A 194 12.14 -5.45 -19.23
CA THR A 194 12.91 -5.48 -17.97
C THR A 194 14.01 -4.43 -17.92
N TYR A 195 14.52 -3.97 -19.07
CA TYR A 195 15.59 -2.97 -19.15
C TYR A 195 15.03 -1.54 -19.16
N CYS A 196 14.29 -1.17 -20.21
CA CYS A 196 13.81 0.22 -20.37
C CYS A 196 12.53 0.53 -19.60
N LYS A 197 11.87 -0.48 -19.01
CA LYS A 197 10.61 -0.37 -18.27
C LYS A 197 9.41 0.16 -19.06
N LYS A 198 9.54 0.37 -20.38
CA LYS A 198 8.43 0.70 -21.27
C LYS A 198 7.54 -0.52 -21.51
N TRP A 199 6.26 -0.25 -21.74
CA TRP A 199 5.26 -1.23 -22.14
C TRP A 199 5.19 -1.26 -23.66
N ASP A 200 5.06 -2.45 -24.22
CA ASP A 200 4.99 -2.65 -25.66
C ASP A 200 4.18 -3.90 -26.00
N THR A 201 3.86 -4.05 -27.28
CA THR A 201 3.22 -5.26 -27.78
C THR A 201 4.13 -6.48 -27.57
N PRO A 202 3.58 -7.67 -27.26
CA PRO A 202 4.38 -8.88 -27.13
C PRO A 202 5.26 -9.18 -28.36
N GLU A 203 4.82 -8.79 -29.55
CA GLU A 203 5.53 -8.98 -30.81
C GLU A 203 6.83 -8.17 -30.89
N ASN A 204 6.87 -6.99 -30.25
CA ASN A 204 8.05 -6.14 -30.17
C ASN A 204 9.04 -6.56 -29.06
N LEU A 205 8.72 -7.61 -28.30
CA LEU A 205 9.45 -8.04 -27.12
C LEU A 205 9.95 -9.48 -27.25
N ILE A 206 11.19 -9.71 -26.82
CA ILE A 206 11.72 -11.06 -26.63
C ILE A 206 11.22 -11.57 -25.28
N ILE A 207 10.34 -12.58 -25.31
CA ILE A 207 9.84 -13.29 -24.14
C ILE A 207 10.59 -14.62 -24.04
N THR A 208 11.56 -14.70 -23.14
CA THR A 208 12.33 -15.94 -22.96
C THR A 208 11.59 -16.93 -22.06
N LYS A 209 11.90 -18.22 -22.14
CA LYS A 209 11.47 -19.22 -21.15
C LYS A 209 12.50 -19.30 -20.03
N ARG A 210 12.08 -19.58 -18.79
CA ARG A 210 13.03 -19.78 -17.69
C ARG A 210 13.86 -21.05 -17.92
N ARG A 211 15.16 -20.99 -17.62
CA ARG A 211 16.09 -22.13 -17.76
C ARG A 211 15.77 -23.30 -16.82
N SER A 212 15.04 -23.07 -15.73
CA SER A 212 14.80 -24.05 -14.66
C SER A 212 13.75 -25.13 -14.99
N GLY A 213 13.58 -25.53 -16.26
CA GLY A 213 12.61 -26.54 -16.71
C GLY A 213 11.12 -26.17 -16.53
N ASN A 214 10.79 -25.09 -15.82
CA ASN A 214 9.41 -24.69 -15.60
C ASN A 214 8.88 -23.91 -16.81
N ILE A 215 8.43 -24.64 -17.82
CA ILE A 215 7.88 -24.11 -19.09
C ILE A 215 6.69 -23.16 -18.91
N ASN A 216 6.08 -23.16 -17.72
CA ASN A 216 4.83 -22.46 -17.46
C ASN A 216 5.01 -21.03 -16.93
N TYR A 217 6.24 -20.53 -16.86
CA TYR A 217 6.51 -19.15 -16.44
C TYR A 217 7.36 -18.45 -17.49
N ASP A 218 6.91 -17.26 -17.87
CA ASP A 218 7.71 -16.36 -18.67
C ASP A 218 9.01 -16.03 -17.93
N GLY A 219 10.11 -16.14 -18.67
CA GLY A 219 11.42 -15.66 -18.29
C GLY A 219 11.54 -14.14 -18.47
N PRO A 220 12.77 -13.61 -18.47
CA PRO A 220 13.01 -12.21 -18.81
C PRO A 220 12.32 -11.79 -20.12
N ILE A 221 11.60 -10.67 -20.06
CA ILE A 221 10.91 -10.04 -21.20
C ILE A 221 11.61 -8.72 -21.52
N TYR A 222 12.06 -8.52 -22.76
CA TYR A 222 12.83 -7.34 -23.12
C TYR A 222 12.83 -7.02 -24.61
N HIS A 223 13.03 -5.75 -24.96
CA HIS A 223 13.39 -5.37 -26.33
C HIS A 223 14.80 -5.86 -26.68
N ARG A 224 14.99 -6.34 -27.91
CA ARG A 224 16.29 -6.82 -28.40
C ARG A 224 17.39 -5.76 -28.26
N GLU A 225 17.09 -4.54 -28.68
CA GLU A 225 18.01 -3.40 -28.61
C GLU A 225 18.38 -3.04 -27.17
N CYS A 226 17.44 -3.11 -26.25
CA CYS A 226 17.69 -2.77 -24.85
C CYS A 226 18.70 -3.73 -24.22
N LYS A 227 18.63 -5.02 -24.56
CA LYS A 227 19.63 -6.00 -24.12
C LYS A 227 21.01 -5.73 -24.71
N GLN A 228 21.09 -5.39 -26.00
CA GLN A 228 22.36 -5.04 -26.64
C GLN A 228 22.99 -3.77 -26.03
N LYS A 229 22.17 -2.78 -25.66
CA LYS A 229 22.64 -1.56 -24.98
C LYS A 229 23.14 -1.86 -23.56
N TYR A 230 22.47 -2.79 -22.85
CA TYR A 230 22.88 -3.19 -21.50
C TYR A 230 24.24 -3.90 -21.48
N HIS A 231 24.53 -4.79 -22.44
CA HIS A 231 25.81 -5.51 -22.52
C HIS A 231 26.98 -4.68 -23.04
N ARG A 232 26.73 -3.48 -23.57
CA ARG A 232 27.76 -2.53 -24.04
C ARG A 232 28.24 -1.55 -22.96
N ARG A 233 27.72 -1.68 -21.73
CA ARG A 233 28.10 -0.91 -20.54
C ARG A 233 28.89 -1.80 -19.60
#